data_AF-A0A2W5AVQ6-F1
#
_entry.id   AF-A0A2W5AVQ6-F1
#
_cell.length_a   1.000
_cell.length_b   1.000
_cell.length_c   1.000
_cell.angle_alpha   90.00
_cell.angle_beta   90.00
_cell.angle_gamma   90.00
#
_symmetry.space_group_name_H-M   'P 1'
#
loop_
_entity.id
_entity.type
_entity.pdbx_description
1 polymer ?
#
loop_
_entity_poly.entity_id
_entity_poly.type
_entity_poly.pdbx_seq_one_letter_code
_entity_poly.pdbx_strand_id
1 'polypeptide(L)'
;MATYAPAHHRLLTRAQTDKFISALTSAKDAGDTEKAVEQAINALLVAGLTKAHPDATLDHDYRHNTDGYIALSAAASLARPYALLVEAKRDMDLSGARRDRAVVYAQVCYYLRELAHAGELVPAVAVVCDVDEVFAIPAQRLHQYYTDDSYSWDEHAASDMYKDSQLLAALMGDSNVQRPYVHDIADGFDPDMFIWAVDAMGQGHEPQRVPVNSASMDHVFTRFKMEVLGTDATGLKNKDEIRLFIDVLRGDEDVYPHPKKPNTLVVGTNHITLDTYRFGDYTLAELKSLTEVADTLIEETDRRFTGDFWTPPRWVDKAHEYIEDALGEDWKKNYVVVDPACGTLNLTRDYRFSELYSYTLFQEELDIASDYNPEATKFQYDFLNDDMVLHDEDMTVDKALELARAGKLKLPLSLVEALAANKPVVFFANPPYGSNGNGTKADGRKGGIAKTAVCDLMSDLGHAKQELYTQFIWRTKELAKVFGYTSDFHFFFFFNKTFLTSPNFGKFTDELTNEFTFKDGFMMNAGEFSGTSSVWGIVFSHFEIGGTNQREFDYTVLESDKDMSINKLVDWRGRSVRRGETISNWFADISLAKDVDEAAPLTSNGLDPVTRKT
;
A
#
# COMPACT_ATOMS: atom_id res chain seq x y z
N MET A 1 -2.84 -29.00 -11.83
CA MET A 1 -2.23 -28.15 -10.79
C MET A 1 -2.65 -26.73 -11.13
N ALA A 2 -3.70 -26.25 -10.49
CA ALA A 2 -4.23 -24.92 -10.75
C ALA A 2 -3.27 -23.90 -10.13
N THR A 3 -2.71 -23.05 -10.97
CA THR A 3 -1.92 -21.87 -10.60
C THR A 3 -2.86 -20.88 -9.92
N TYR A 4 -2.68 -20.70 -8.62
CA TYR A 4 -3.33 -19.65 -7.85
C TYR A 4 -3.06 -18.29 -8.51
N ALA A 5 -4.11 -17.53 -8.84
CA ALA A 5 -3.96 -16.09 -9.07
C ALA A 5 -3.73 -15.46 -7.68
N PRO A 6 -2.58 -14.80 -7.45
CA PRO A 6 -2.28 -14.23 -6.14
C PRO A 6 -3.30 -13.14 -5.79
N ALA A 7 -3.64 -13.06 -4.50
CA ALA A 7 -4.62 -12.16 -3.88
C ALA A 7 -4.33 -10.64 -4.00
N HIS A 8 -3.55 -10.21 -5.00
CA HIS A 8 -3.12 -8.81 -5.22
C HIS A 8 -3.50 -8.27 -6.59
N HIS A 9 -4.34 -8.99 -7.35
CA HIS A 9 -4.98 -8.40 -8.50
C HIS A 9 -6.18 -7.60 -8.03
N ARG A 10 -6.05 -6.27 -8.09
CA ARG A 10 -7.19 -5.36 -7.99
C ARG A 10 -8.26 -5.81 -8.99
N LEU A 11 -9.40 -6.30 -8.51
CA LEU A 11 -10.48 -6.80 -9.37
C LEU A 11 -11.29 -5.62 -9.92
N LEU A 12 -11.39 -4.56 -9.13
CA LEU A 12 -12.18 -3.39 -9.42
C LEU A 12 -11.29 -2.16 -9.60
N THR A 13 -11.56 -1.38 -10.64
CA THR A 13 -10.95 -0.04 -10.74
C THR A 13 -11.47 0.86 -9.62
N ARG A 14 -10.70 1.90 -9.25
CA ARG A 14 -11.15 2.89 -8.26
C ARG A 14 -12.52 3.48 -8.62
N ALA A 15 -12.76 3.76 -9.90
CA ALA A 15 -14.03 4.25 -10.40
C ALA A 15 -15.20 3.26 -10.17
N GLN A 16 -14.96 1.94 -10.23
CA GLN A 16 -15.97 0.92 -9.93
C GLN A 16 -16.26 0.86 -8.43
N THR A 17 -15.23 0.95 -7.58
CA THR A 17 -15.37 1.03 -6.12
C THR A 17 -16.13 2.29 -5.70
N ASP A 18 -15.70 3.46 -6.16
CA ASP A 18 -16.34 4.75 -5.85
C ASP A 18 -17.79 4.78 -6.32
N LYS A 19 -18.08 4.18 -7.49
CA LYS A 19 -19.44 4.05 -8.01
C LYS A 19 -20.32 3.18 -7.11
N PHE A 20 -19.81 2.08 -6.58
CA PHE A 20 -20.55 1.23 -5.65
C PHE A 20 -20.89 1.97 -4.36
N ILE A 21 -19.90 2.60 -3.72
CA ILE A 21 -20.08 3.38 -2.49
C ILE A 21 -21.07 4.55 -2.71
N SER A 22 -20.93 5.25 -3.84
CA SER A 22 -21.83 6.34 -4.21
C SER A 22 -23.26 5.86 -4.48
N ALA A 23 -23.42 4.68 -5.10
CA ALA A 23 -24.73 4.08 -5.35
C ALA A 23 -25.45 3.71 -4.04
N LEU A 24 -24.74 3.14 -3.06
CA LEU A 24 -25.31 2.83 -1.74
C LEU A 24 -25.61 4.08 -0.92
N THR A 25 -24.74 5.09 -0.98
CA THR A 25 -25.01 6.40 -0.36
C THR A 25 -26.29 7.02 -0.91
N SER A 26 -26.48 6.92 -2.23
CA SER A 26 -27.68 7.45 -2.92
C SER A 26 -28.93 6.58 -2.71
N ALA A 27 -28.76 5.29 -2.40
CA ALA A 27 -29.87 4.36 -2.16
C ALA A 27 -30.73 4.77 -0.95
N LYS A 28 -30.13 5.43 0.05
CA LYS A 28 -30.83 5.96 1.24
C LYS A 28 -31.97 6.92 0.87
N ASP A 29 -31.80 7.68 -0.21
CA ASP A 29 -32.76 8.66 -0.69
C ASP A 29 -33.59 8.16 -1.90
N ALA A 30 -33.41 6.90 -2.31
CA ALA A 30 -34.13 6.33 -3.44
C ALA A 30 -35.61 6.05 -3.10
N GLY A 31 -36.47 6.12 -4.12
CA GLY A 31 -37.88 5.73 -3.98
C GLY A 31 -38.08 4.25 -3.64
N ASP A 32 -37.11 3.42 -4.01
CA ASP A 32 -37.00 2.00 -3.66
C ASP A 32 -35.55 1.71 -3.26
N THR A 33 -35.27 1.76 -1.96
CA THR A 33 -33.92 1.60 -1.40
C THR A 33 -33.38 0.19 -1.59
N GLU A 34 -34.17 -0.84 -1.32
CA GLU A 34 -33.73 -2.24 -1.47
C GLU A 34 -33.35 -2.51 -2.93
N LYS A 35 -34.15 -2.02 -3.90
CA LYS A 35 -33.82 -2.18 -5.32
C LYS A 35 -32.55 -1.43 -5.73
N ALA A 36 -32.25 -0.30 -5.10
CA ALA A 36 -31.01 0.44 -5.35
C ALA A 36 -29.78 -0.28 -4.76
N VAL A 37 -29.90 -0.84 -3.55
CA VAL A 37 -28.86 -1.69 -2.92
C VAL A 37 -28.61 -2.93 -3.77
N GLU A 38 -29.68 -3.60 -4.20
CA GLU A 38 -29.65 -4.74 -5.12
C GLU A 38 -28.82 -4.45 -6.38
N GLN A 39 -29.12 -3.35 -7.07
CA GLN A 39 -28.41 -2.98 -8.29
C GLN A 39 -26.92 -2.70 -8.02
N ALA A 40 -26.59 -2.08 -6.90
CA ALA A 40 -25.23 -1.76 -6.53
C ALA A 40 -24.39 -3.02 -6.27
N ILE A 41 -24.87 -3.92 -5.41
CA ILE A 41 -24.13 -5.13 -5.03
C ILE A 41 -23.98 -6.11 -6.20
N ASN A 42 -25.02 -6.28 -7.03
CA ASN A 42 -24.92 -7.12 -8.23
C ASN A 42 -23.91 -6.56 -9.22
N ALA A 43 -23.91 -5.24 -9.47
CA ALA A 43 -22.94 -4.61 -10.37
C ALA A 43 -21.49 -4.81 -9.87
N LEU A 44 -21.26 -4.70 -8.56
CA LEU A 44 -19.96 -4.94 -7.92
C LEU A 44 -19.50 -6.39 -8.12
N LEU A 45 -20.34 -7.37 -7.76
CA LEU A 45 -20.03 -8.79 -7.85
C LEU A 45 -19.78 -9.23 -9.30
N VAL A 46 -20.66 -8.82 -10.23
CA VAL A 46 -20.50 -9.15 -11.66
C VAL A 46 -19.19 -8.60 -12.21
N ALA A 47 -18.85 -7.34 -11.90
CA ALA A 47 -17.60 -6.74 -12.35
C ALA A 47 -16.37 -7.46 -11.79
N GLY A 48 -16.37 -7.74 -10.48
CA GLY A 48 -15.26 -8.40 -9.80
C GLY A 48 -15.03 -9.83 -10.28
N LEU A 49 -16.10 -10.63 -10.34
CA LEU A 49 -16.02 -12.05 -10.73
C LEU A 49 -15.68 -12.22 -12.22
N THR A 50 -16.18 -11.33 -13.09
CA THR A 50 -15.78 -11.32 -14.51
C THR A 50 -14.28 -11.03 -14.66
N LYS A 51 -13.75 -10.12 -13.83
CA LYS A 51 -12.31 -9.82 -13.82
C LYS A 51 -11.47 -10.97 -13.24
N ALA A 52 -11.97 -11.63 -12.19
CA ALA A 52 -11.31 -12.76 -11.55
C ALA A 52 -11.24 -13.97 -12.49
N HIS A 53 -12.30 -14.22 -13.26
CA HIS A 53 -12.43 -15.38 -14.14
C HIS A 53 -12.80 -14.97 -15.57
N PRO A 54 -11.89 -14.34 -16.33
CA PRO A 54 -12.17 -13.87 -17.70
C PRO A 54 -12.42 -15.01 -18.70
N ASP A 55 -12.06 -16.24 -18.35
CA ASP A 55 -12.30 -17.47 -19.11
C ASP A 55 -13.60 -18.19 -18.72
N ALA A 56 -14.30 -17.76 -17.66
CA ALA A 56 -15.60 -18.29 -17.28
C ALA A 56 -16.74 -17.52 -17.94
N THR A 57 -17.82 -18.23 -18.25
CA THR A 57 -19.09 -17.57 -18.60
C THR A 57 -19.84 -17.26 -17.30
N LEU A 58 -20.14 -15.99 -17.08
CA LEU A 58 -20.95 -15.51 -15.96
C LEU A 58 -22.37 -15.23 -16.45
N ASP A 59 -23.34 -15.97 -15.91
CA ASP A 59 -24.78 -15.74 -16.11
C ASP A 59 -25.35 -15.00 -14.89
N HIS A 60 -26.14 -13.96 -15.13
CA HIS A 60 -26.72 -13.13 -14.07
C HIS A 60 -28.20 -12.83 -14.38
N ASP A 61 -29.08 -13.25 -13.48
CA ASP A 61 -30.52 -12.99 -13.56
C ASP A 61 -31.16 -12.86 -12.16
N TYR A 62 -32.49 -12.81 -12.14
CA TYR A 62 -33.32 -12.61 -10.95
C TYR A 62 -34.36 -13.74 -10.82
N ARG A 63 -33.96 -14.96 -11.18
CA ARG A 63 -34.85 -16.13 -11.16
C ARG A 63 -35.46 -16.36 -9.77
N HIS A 64 -36.66 -16.95 -9.74
CA HIS A 64 -37.42 -17.16 -8.49
C HIS A 64 -37.67 -15.87 -7.67
N ASN A 65 -37.60 -14.70 -8.32
CA ASN A 65 -37.71 -13.38 -7.67
C ASN A 65 -36.66 -13.18 -6.57
N THR A 66 -35.44 -13.66 -6.81
CA THR A 66 -34.28 -13.31 -5.99
C THR A 66 -33.81 -11.89 -6.34
N ASP A 67 -33.06 -11.30 -5.42
CA ASP A 67 -32.40 -10.00 -5.64
C ASP A 67 -31.14 -10.15 -6.52
N GLY A 68 -30.67 -11.38 -6.73
CA GLY A 68 -29.68 -11.70 -7.74
C GLY A 68 -29.28 -13.16 -7.71
N TYR A 69 -29.08 -13.73 -8.88
CA TYR A 69 -28.52 -15.07 -9.06
C TYR A 69 -27.36 -14.96 -10.06
N ILE A 70 -26.14 -15.23 -9.60
CA ILE A 70 -24.93 -15.14 -10.41
C ILE A 70 -24.30 -16.53 -10.50
N ALA A 71 -24.22 -17.10 -11.69
CA ALA A 71 -23.64 -18.42 -11.92
C ALA A 71 -22.40 -18.36 -12.81
N LEU A 72 -21.32 -19.01 -12.38
CA LEU A 72 -20.11 -19.19 -13.18
C LEU A 72 -20.04 -20.61 -13.75
N SER A 73 -19.89 -20.69 -15.07
CA SER A 73 -19.68 -21.95 -15.78
C SER A 73 -18.31 -22.56 -15.45
N ALA A 74 -18.13 -23.85 -15.73
CA ALA A 74 -16.83 -24.48 -15.61
C ALA A 74 -15.80 -23.76 -16.50
N ALA A 75 -14.63 -23.44 -15.94
CA ALA A 75 -13.54 -22.73 -16.58
C ALA A 75 -12.20 -23.23 -16.03
N ALA A 76 -11.09 -22.91 -16.70
CA ALA A 76 -9.77 -23.36 -16.25
C ALA A 76 -9.30 -22.63 -14.97
N SER A 77 -9.78 -21.40 -14.77
CA SER A 77 -9.52 -20.60 -13.57
C SER A 77 -10.34 -20.99 -12.34
N LEU A 78 -11.32 -21.89 -12.49
CA LEU A 78 -12.23 -22.31 -11.42
C LEU A 78 -11.97 -23.76 -10.98
N ALA A 79 -11.93 -24.00 -9.66
CA ALA A 79 -11.87 -25.36 -9.12
C ALA A 79 -13.17 -26.15 -9.40
N ARG A 80 -14.31 -25.45 -9.41
CA ARG A 80 -15.63 -25.99 -9.78
C ARG A 80 -16.55 -24.85 -10.23
N PRO A 81 -17.55 -25.12 -11.09
CA PRO A 81 -18.64 -24.17 -11.30
C PRO A 81 -19.44 -23.96 -10.00
N TYR A 82 -19.92 -22.74 -9.79
CA TYR A 82 -20.74 -22.41 -8.62
C TYR A 82 -21.71 -21.27 -8.95
N ALA A 83 -22.71 -21.10 -8.09
CA ALA A 83 -23.64 -19.99 -8.13
C ALA A 83 -23.64 -19.21 -6.81
N LEU A 84 -24.04 -17.95 -6.88
CA LEU A 84 -24.22 -17.02 -5.77
C LEU A 84 -25.68 -16.59 -5.72
N LEU A 85 -26.21 -16.46 -4.51
CA LEU A 85 -27.48 -15.79 -4.23
C LEU A 85 -27.16 -14.42 -3.65
N VAL A 86 -27.83 -13.37 -4.14
CA VAL A 86 -27.80 -12.04 -3.56
C VAL A 86 -29.14 -11.78 -2.88
N GLU A 87 -29.08 -11.17 -1.70
CA GLU A 87 -30.23 -10.71 -0.92
C GLU A 87 -29.97 -9.27 -0.45
N ALA A 88 -30.75 -8.32 -0.94
CA ALA A 88 -30.66 -6.92 -0.58
C ALA A 88 -31.66 -6.59 0.52
N LYS A 89 -31.25 -5.73 1.45
CA LYS A 89 -32.08 -5.26 2.55
C LYS A 89 -31.99 -3.76 2.73
N ARG A 90 -32.89 -3.26 3.56
CA ARG A 90 -32.95 -1.89 4.01
C ARG A 90 -33.18 -1.86 5.53
N ASP A 91 -32.37 -1.06 6.21
CA ASP A 91 -32.54 -0.71 7.62
C ASP A 91 -32.50 -1.94 8.56
N MET A 92 -31.62 -2.90 8.27
CA MET A 92 -31.35 -4.11 9.07
C MET A 92 -30.02 -3.97 9.82
N ASP A 93 -29.98 -4.39 11.09
CA ASP A 93 -28.75 -4.45 11.88
C ASP A 93 -28.10 -5.84 11.73
N LEU A 94 -27.31 -6.01 10.66
CA LEU A 94 -26.68 -7.29 10.30
C LEU A 94 -25.51 -7.62 11.24
N SER A 95 -24.81 -6.64 11.82
CA SER A 95 -23.72 -6.88 12.77
C SER A 95 -24.22 -7.17 14.20
N GLY A 96 -25.18 -6.41 14.70
CA GLY A 96 -25.65 -6.44 16.08
C GLY A 96 -26.87 -7.32 16.33
N ALA A 97 -27.85 -7.36 15.42
CA ALA A 97 -29.14 -7.98 15.68
C ALA A 97 -29.24 -9.42 15.14
N ARG A 98 -29.21 -10.39 16.06
CA ARG A 98 -29.43 -11.82 15.74
C ARG A 98 -30.76 -12.08 15.02
N ARG A 99 -31.78 -11.31 15.38
CA ARG A 99 -33.12 -11.44 14.80
C ARG A 99 -33.11 -11.02 13.33
N ASP A 100 -32.47 -9.90 13.00
CA ASP A 100 -32.42 -9.36 11.65
C ASP A 100 -31.69 -10.33 10.72
N ARG A 101 -30.53 -10.84 11.14
CA ARG A 101 -29.85 -11.93 10.44
C ARG A 101 -30.73 -13.16 10.23
N ALA A 102 -31.47 -13.59 11.27
CA ALA A 102 -32.34 -14.76 11.17
C ALA A 102 -33.53 -14.52 10.22
N VAL A 103 -34.07 -13.30 10.15
CA VAL A 103 -35.10 -12.90 9.18
C VAL A 103 -34.56 -13.05 7.76
N VAL A 104 -33.37 -12.50 7.50
CA VAL A 104 -32.71 -12.61 6.18
C VAL A 104 -32.42 -14.08 5.85
N TYR A 105 -31.88 -14.84 6.79
CA TYR A 105 -31.59 -16.27 6.57
C TYR A 105 -32.83 -17.09 6.28
N ALA A 106 -33.98 -16.79 6.88
CA ALA A 106 -35.22 -17.49 6.58
C ALA A 106 -35.63 -17.29 5.12
N GLN A 107 -35.51 -16.07 4.60
CA GLN A 107 -35.75 -15.74 3.20
C GLN A 107 -34.72 -16.41 2.27
N VAL A 108 -33.43 -16.34 2.60
CA VAL A 108 -32.35 -17.05 1.86
C VAL A 108 -32.62 -18.56 1.81
N CYS A 109 -33.04 -19.18 2.92
CA CYS A 109 -33.36 -20.61 2.96
C CYS A 109 -34.52 -20.95 2.02
N TYR A 110 -35.53 -20.09 1.92
CA TYR A 110 -36.64 -20.26 0.98
C TYR A 110 -36.13 -20.32 -0.47
N TYR A 111 -35.30 -19.36 -0.88
CA TYR A 111 -34.73 -19.34 -2.24
C TYR A 111 -33.84 -20.54 -2.55
N LEU A 112 -32.97 -20.92 -1.60
CA LEU A 112 -32.12 -22.11 -1.75
C LEU A 112 -32.96 -23.38 -1.95
N ARG A 113 -34.08 -23.49 -1.24
CA ARG A 113 -35.02 -24.61 -1.37
C ARG A 113 -35.72 -24.62 -2.73
N GLU A 114 -36.26 -23.50 -3.17
CA GLU A 114 -36.95 -23.39 -4.47
C GLU A 114 -36.00 -23.75 -5.63
N LEU A 115 -34.77 -23.23 -5.60
CA LEU A 115 -33.73 -23.57 -6.58
C LEU A 115 -33.40 -25.06 -6.57
N ALA A 116 -33.30 -25.68 -5.39
CA ALA A 116 -33.06 -27.12 -5.25
C ALA A 116 -34.22 -27.96 -5.82
N HIS A 117 -35.47 -27.57 -5.55
CA HIS A 117 -36.66 -28.25 -6.05
C HIS A 117 -36.85 -28.10 -7.56
N ALA A 118 -36.45 -26.96 -8.12
CA ALA A 118 -36.42 -26.72 -9.56
C ALA A 118 -35.34 -27.53 -10.29
N GLY A 119 -34.44 -28.21 -9.55
CA GLY A 119 -33.31 -28.95 -10.11
C GLY A 119 -32.22 -28.03 -10.67
N GLU A 120 -32.20 -26.78 -10.22
CA GLU A 120 -31.22 -25.78 -10.63
C GLU A 120 -29.93 -25.88 -9.81
N LEU A 121 -28.88 -25.20 -10.26
CA LEU A 121 -27.64 -25.11 -9.49
C LEU A 121 -27.88 -24.31 -8.21
N VAL A 122 -27.96 -25.00 -7.08
CA VAL A 122 -28.12 -24.39 -5.77
C VAL A 122 -26.91 -23.50 -5.47
N PRO A 123 -27.11 -22.22 -5.13
CA PRO A 123 -26.03 -21.31 -4.77
C PRO A 123 -25.13 -21.87 -3.69
N ALA A 124 -23.81 -21.74 -3.88
CA ALA A 124 -22.80 -22.15 -2.91
C ALA A 124 -22.60 -21.09 -1.82
N VAL A 125 -22.95 -19.83 -2.11
CA VAL A 125 -22.78 -18.68 -1.21
C VAL A 125 -24.03 -17.80 -1.29
N ALA A 126 -24.45 -17.26 -0.16
CA ALA A 126 -25.41 -16.17 -0.09
C ALA A 126 -24.68 -14.89 0.32
N VAL A 127 -24.86 -13.82 -0.45
CA VAL A 127 -24.37 -12.47 -0.18
C VAL A 127 -25.54 -11.63 0.27
N VAL A 128 -25.41 -11.02 1.44
CA VAL A 128 -26.43 -10.13 2.03
C VAL A 128 -25.87 -8.73 2.09
N CYS A 129 -26.61 -7.75 1.58
CA CYS A 129 -26.20 -6.35 1.55
C CYS A 129 -27.33 -5.43 2.01
N ASP A 130 -27.02 -4.52 2.92
CA ASP A 130 -27.80 -3.33 3.24
C ASP A 130 -27.04 -2.08 2.71
N VAL A 131 -27.55 -0.89 3.01
CA VAL A 131 -26.98 0.40 2.62
C VAL A 131 -25.60 0.67 3.22
N ASP A 132 -25.30 0.09 4.37
CA ASP A 132 -24.06 0.31 5.13
C ASP A 132 -23.41 -0.97 5.65
N GLU A 133 -24.02 -2.14 5.48
CA GLU A 133 -23.46 -3.41 5.92
C GLU A 133 -23.51 -4.46 4.81
N VAL A 134 -22.46 -5.26 4.66
CA VAL A 134 -22.43 -6.38 3.71
C VAL A 134 -21.72 -7.60 4.31
N PHE A 135 -22.23 -8.79 4.04
CA PHE A 135 -21.55 -10.04 4.38
C PHE A 135 -21.84 -11.16 3.39
N ALA A 136 -21.04 -12.21 3.46
CA ALA A 136 -21.24 -13.44 2.72
C ALA A 136 -21.25 -14.65 3.66
N ILE A 137 -22.07 -15.65 3.34
CA ILE A 137 -22.15 -16.91 4.09
C ILE A 137 -22.19 -18.11 3.13
N PRO A 138 -21.42 -19.19 3.40
CA PRO A 138 -21.56 -20.43 2.64
C PRO A 138 -22.96 -21.01 2.83
N ALA A 139 -23.66 -21.29 1.73
CA ALA A 139 -25.01 -21.87 1.75
C ALA A 139 -25.03 -23.24 2.45
N GLN A 140 -23.89 -23.94 2.49
CA GLN A 140 -23.73 -25.20 3.25
C GLN A 140 -24.04 -25.03 4.75
N ARG A 141 -23.80 -23.85 5.34
CA ARG A 141 -24.16 -23.58 6.75
C ARG A 141 -25.66 -23.51 6.96
N LEU A 142 -26.42 -23.23 5.90
CA LEU A 142 -27.87 -23.16 5.92
C LEU A 142 -28.54 -24.48 5.51
N HIS A 143 -27.75 -25.50 5.12
CA HIS A 143 -28.24 -26.76 4.54
C HIS A 143 -29.30 -27.46 5.37
N GLN A 144 -29.07 -27.57 6.69
CA GLN A 144 -30.01 -28.22 7.60
C GLN A 144 -31.38 -27.52 7.68
N TYR A 145 -31.45 -26.23 7.33
CA TYR A 145 -32.69 -25.46 7.42
C TYR A 145 -33.51 -25.60 6.14
N TYR A 146 -32.92 -25.32 4.97
CA TYR A 146 -33.69 -25.32 3.72
C TYR A 146 -34.07 -26.73 3.23
N THR A 147 -33.43 -27.78 3.76
CA THR A 147 -33.78 -29.19 3.48
C THR A 147 -34.75 -29.81 4.48
N ASP A 148 -35.10 -29.10 5.56
CA ASP A 148 -36.04 -29.61 6.56
C ASP A 148 -37.48 -29.33 6.11
N ASP A 149 -38.22 -30.41 5.82
CA ASP A 149 -39.62 -30.36 5.38
C ASP A 149 -40.60 -30.06 6.52
N SER A 150 -40.14 -29.93 7.77
CA SER A 150 -41.00 -29.64 8.92
C SER A 150 -41.41 -28.17 9.05
N TYR A 151 -40.76 -27.26 8.30
CA TYR A 151 -41.12 -25.84 8.26
C TYR A 151 -42.25 -25.56 7.27
N SER A 152 -42.94 -24.44 7.47
CA SER A 152 -44.19 -24.07 6.79
C SER A 152 -43.94 -23.41 5.42
N TRP A 153 -43.15 -24.06 4.56
CA TRP A 153 -42.70 -23.52 3.26
C TRP A 153 -43.85 -23.10 2.34
N ASP A 154 -44.94 -23.86 2.32
CA ASP A 154 -46.10 -23.60 1.45
C ASP A 154 -47.05 -22.52 2.01
N GLU A 155 -46.85 -22.10 3.27
CA GLU A 155 -47.73 -21.13 3.95
C GLU A 155 -47.20 -19.70 3.87
N HIS A 156 -45.95 -19.50 3.46
CA HIS A 156 -45.27 -18.21 3.44
C HIS A 156 -44.60 -17.96 2.10
N ALA A 157 -44.57 -16.70 1.67
CA ALA A 157 -43.68 -16.26 0.60
C ALA A 157 -42.25 -16.10 1.15
N ALA A 158 -41.24 -16.03 0.27
CA ALA A 158 -39.84 -15.87 0.65
C ALA A 158 -39.61 -14.74 1.67
N SER A 159 -40.13 -13.54 1.38
CA SER A 159 -40.03 -12.36 2.25
C SER A 159 -40.72 -12.51 3.60
N ASP A 160 -41.66 -13.45 3.72
CA ASP A 160 -42.48 -13.71 4.90
C ASP A 160 -42.04 -14.97 5.66
N MET A 161 -41.03 -15.69 5.18
CA MET A 161 -40.63 -16.97 5.72
C MET A 161 -40.18 -16.89 7.19
N TYR A 162 -39.72 -15.71 7.63
CA TYR A 162 -39.41 -15.42 9.03
C TYR A 162 -40.61 -15.53 9.99
N LYS A 163 -41.86 -15.58 9.47
CA LYS A 163 -43.08 -15.80 10.25
C LYS A 163 -43.22 -17.24 10.74
N ASP A 164 -42.51 -18.19 10.13
CA ASP A 164 -42.38 -19.53 10.70
C ASP A 164 -41.54 -19.44 11.99
N SER A 165 -42.23 -19.53 13.12
CA SER A 165 -41.59 -19.38 14.44
C SER A 165 -40.57 -20.46 14.76
N GLN A 166 -40.69 -21.65 14.16
CA GLN A 166 -39.76 -22.76 14.39
C GLN A 166 -38.46 -22.52 13.64
N LEU A 167 -38.53 -22.13 12.36
CA LEU A 167 -37.38 -21.78 11.54
C LEU A 167 -36.65 -20.56 12.11
N LEU A 168 -37.39 -19.49 12.43
CA LEU A 168 -36.80 -18.27 12.99
C LEU A 168 -36.07 -18.56 14.31
N ALA A 169 -36.69 -19.32 15.21
CA ALA A 169 -36.05 -19.69 16.48
C ALA A 169 -34.80 -20.56 16.27
N ALA A 170 -34.83 -21.50 15.31
CA ALA A 170 -33.70 -22.36 15.00
C ALA A 170 -32.51 -21.57 14.43
N LEU A 171 -32.78 -20.62 13.52
CA LEU A 171 -31.76 -19.73 12.96
C LEU A 171 -31.20 -18.74 14.00
N MET A 172 -32.04 -18.20 14.89
CA MET A 172 -31.58 -17.32 15.98
C MET A 172 -30.73 -18.06 17.02
N GLY A 173 -30.99 -19.35 17.22
CA GLY A 173 -30.33 -20.20 18.21
C GLY A 173 -28.98 -20.77 17.76
N ASP A 174 -28.70 -20.82 16.47
CA ASP A 174 -27.48 -21.43 15.94
C ASP A 174 -26.31 -20.44 15.81
N SER A 175 -25.30 -20.62 16.66
CA SER A 175 -24.07 -19.82 16.64
C SER A 175 -23.28 -19.91 15.32
N ASN A 176 -23.43 -20.99 14.55
CA ASN A 176 -22.68 -21.21 13.30
C ASN A 176 -23.11 -20.27 12.17
N VAL A 177 -24.39 -19.89 12.17
CA VAL A 177 -24.96 -18.95 11.20
C VAL A 177 -25.03 -17.52 11.76
N GLN A 178 -25.09 -17.37 13.08
CA GLN A 178 -25.26 -16.05 13.74
C GLN A 178 -24.00 -15.20 13.87
N ARG A 179 -22.85 -15.68 13.37
CA ARG A 179 -21.57 -14.95 13.41
C ARG A 179 -20.94 -14.88 12.01
N PRO A 180 -21.65 -14.34 10.99
CA PRO A 180 -20.98 -14.00 9.74
C PRO A 180 -19.98 -12.87 10.01
N TYR A 181 -18.94 -12.78 9.18
CA TYR A 181 -18.09 -11.61 9.19
C TYR A 181 -18.79 -10.48 8.42
N VAL A 182 -19.30 -9.48 9.15
CA VAL A 182 -20.02 -8.33 8.60
C VAL A 182 -19.05 -7.19 8.38
N HIS A 183 -19.07 -6.64 7.17
CA HIS A 183 -18.29 -5.48 6.79
C HIS A 183 -19.17 -4.23 6.90
N ASP A 184 -18.66 -3.21 7.58
CA ASP A 184 -19.18 -1.85 7.50
C ASP A 184 -18.70 -1.23 6.18
N ILE A 185 -19.63 -0.81 5.33
CA ILE A 185 -19.36 -0.22 4.01
C ILE A 185 -18.87 1.23 4.14
N ALA A 186 -19.31 1.93 5.19
CA ALA A 186 -18.93 3.32 5.43
C ALA A 186 -17.52 3.46 6.02
N ASP A 187 -16.99 2.40 6.66
CA ASP A 187 -15.69 2.42 7.33
C ASP A 187 -14.78 1.25 6.88
N GLY A 188 -13.80 1.55 6.01
CA GLY A 188 -12.71 0.63 5.70
C GLY A 188 -13.09 -0.62 4.88
N PHE A 189 -14.22 -0.60 4.16
CA PHE A 189 -14.62 -1.70 3.27
C PHE A 189 -13.67 -1.86 2.09
N ASP A 190 -13.12 -3.07 1.95
CA ASP A 190 -12.32 -3.50 0.80
C ASP A 190 -13.17 -4.43 -0.10
N PRO A 191 -13.68 -3.92 -1.23
CA PRO A 191 -14.55 -4.68 -2.10
C PRO A 191 -13.83 -5.83 -2.82
N ASP A 192 -12.54 -5.67 -3.14
CA ASP A 192 -11.77 -6.72 -3.83
C ASP A 192 -11.58 -7.91 -2.89
N MET A 193 -11.21 -7.65 -1.64
CA MET A 193 -11.11 -8.69 -0.60
C MET A 193 -12.44 -9.37 -0.32
N PHE A 194 -13.54 -8.59 -0.30
CA PHE A 194 -14.88 -9.15 -0.17
C PHE A 194 -15.22 -10.11 -1.32
N ILE A 195 -14.96 -9.71 -2.58
CA ILE A 195 -15.20 -10.56 -3.75
C ILE A 195 -14.31 -11.82 -3.72
N TRP A 196 -13.04 -11.71 -3.33
CA TRP A 196 -12.17 -12.88 -3.16
C TRP A 196 -12.69 -13.84 -2.11
N ALA A 197 -13.22 -13.34 -0.98
CA ALA A 197 -13.83 -14.18 0.03
C ALA A 197 -15.09 -14.89 -0.51
N VAL A 198 -15.93 -14.18 -1.27
CA VAL A 198 -17.11 -14.75 -1.94
C VAL A 198 -16.72 -15.84 -2.94
N ASP A 199 -15.73 -15.58 -3.81
CA ASP A 199 -15.25 -16.53 -4.80
C ASP A 199 -14.67 -17.80 -4.15
N ALA A 200 -13.84 -17.65 -3.11
CA ALA A 200 -13.28 -18.77 -2.37
C ALA A 200 -14.38 -19.67 -1.77
N MET A 201 -15.41 -19.07 -1.15
CA MET A 201 -16.58 -19.81 -0.65
C MET A 201 -17.32 -20.52 -1.78
N GLY A 202 -17.48 -19.88 -2.94
CA GLY A 202 -18.15 -20.44 -4.11
C GLY A 202 -17.47 -21.70 -4.63
N GLN A 203 -16.15 -21.65 -4.74
CA GLN A 203 -15.32 -22.78 -5.19
C GLN A 203 -15.25 -23.94 -4.18
N GLY A 204 -15.87 -23.81 -3.00
CA GLY A 204 -15.94 -24.87 -2.00
C GLY A 204 -14.65 -25.07 -1.24
N HIS A 205 -13.75 -24.09 -1.33
CA HIS A 205 -12.68 -23.96 -0.38
C HIS A 205 -13.29 -23.43 0.93
N GLU A 206 -12.91 -24.00 2.09
CA GLU A 206 -12.92 -23.16 3.28
C GLU A 206 -12.13 -21.89 2.93
N PRO A 207 -12.50 -20.68 3.41
CA PRO A 207 -11.72 -19.48 3.17
C PRO A 207 -10.26 -19.84 3.40
N GLN A 208 -9.49 -20.00 2.32
CA GLN A 208 -8.13 -20.48 2.49
C GLN A 208 -7.44 -19.37 3.24
N ARG A 209 -6.77 -19.75 4.34
CA ARG A 209 -5.95 -18.83 5.12
C ARG A 209 -5.16 -18.01 4.12
N VAL A 210 -5.44 -16.71 4.10
CA VAL A 210 -4.75 -15.77 3.23
C VAL A 210 -3.26 -16.05 3.42
N PRO A 211 -2.52 -16.46 2.37
CA PRO A 211 -1.09 -16.58 2.45
C PRO A 211 -0.57 -15.22 2.90
N VAL A 212 -0.07 -15.14 4.13
CA VAL A 212 0.33 -13.86 4.72
C VAL A 212 1.54 -13.36 3.96
N ASN A 213 1.30 -12.36 3.13
CA ASN A 213 2.32 -11.56 2.47
C ASN A 213 2.26 -10.14 3.05
N SER A 214 3.25 -9.34 2.69
CA SER A 214 3.44 -7.98 3.18
C SER A 214 2.21 -7.06 3.04
N ALA A 215 1.28 -7.30 2.10
CA ALA A 215 0.01 -6.54 2.00
C ALA A 215 -1.03 -6.95 3.04
N SER A 216 -1.19 -8.25 3.28
CA SER A 216 -2.16 -8.76 4.26
C SER A 216 -1.77 -8.47 5.72
N MET A 217 -0.48 -8.25 5.99
CA MET A 217 0.05 -7.98 7.32
C MET A 217 -0.32 -6.57 7.83
N ASP A 218 -0.24 -5.56 6.96
CA ASP A 218 -0.69 -4.21 7.28
C ASP A 218 -2.19 -4.18 7.56
N HIS A 219 -2.97 -4.93 6.79
CA HIS A 219 -4.41 -5.02 6.98
C HIS A 219 -4.76 -5.68 8.33
N VAL A 220 -4.12 -6.80 8.70
CA VAL A 220 -4.38 -7.48 9.98
C VAL A 220 -3.88 -6.67 11.18
N PHE A 221 -2.72 -6.03 11.08
CA PHE A 221 -2.21 -5.16 12.16
C PHE A 221 -3.02 -3.86 12.31
N THR A 222 -3.41 -3.23 11.20
CA THR A 222 -4.28 -2.05 11.18
C THR A 222 -5.64 -2.39 11.77
N ARG A 223 -6.19 -3.56 11.44
CA ARG A 223 -7.43 -4.06 12.01
C ARG A 223 -7.31 -4.35 13.50
N PHE A 224 -6.22 -4.97 13.97
CA PHE A 224 -5.93 -5.11 15.41
C PHE A 224 -5.86 -3.74 16.10
N LYS A 225 -5.23 -2.74 15.48
CA LYS A 225 -5.14 -1.40 16.03
C LYS A 225 -6.51 -0.71 16.14
N MET A 226 -7.34 -0.79 15.10
CA MET A 226 -8.67 -0.16 15.07
C MET A 226 -9.70 -0.92 15.92
N GLU A 227 -9.69 -2.25 15.88
CA GLU A 227 -10.65 -3.09 16.56
C GLU A 227 -10.27 -3.34 18.01
N VAL A 228 -8.99 -3.54 18.34
CA VAL A 228 -8.56 -4.00 19.68
C VAL A 228 -7.97 -2.87 20.53
N LEU A 229 -7.16 -1.99 19.95
CA LEU A 229 -6.52 -0.89 20.70
C LEU A 229 -7.39 0.37 20.76
N GLY A 230 -8.25 0.58 19.76
CA GLY A 230 -9.08 1.77 19.63
C GLY A 230 -8.28 3.05 19.35
N THR A 231 -8.96 4.15 19.04
CA THR A 231 -8.32 5.45 18.72
C THR A 231 -7.63 6.12 19.92
N ASP A 232 -7.87 5.61 21.13
CA ASP A 232 -7.49 6.24 22.40
C ASP A 232 -6.50 5.39 23.22
N ALA A 233 -5.67 4.55 22.58
CA ALA A 233 -4.58 3.84 23.26
C ALA A 233 -3.52 4.82 23.79
N THR A 234 -3.85 5.56 24.85
CA THR A 234 -3.01 6.60 25.43
C THR A 234 -1.82 5.96 26.13
N GLY A 235 -0.66 5.93 25.46
CA GLY A 235 0.64 5.67 26.09
C GLY A 235 1.54 4.63 25.42
N LEU A 236 1.10 3.95 24.36
CA LEU A 236 1.97 3.02 23.62
C LEU A 236 2.68 3.74 22.46
N LYS A 237 3.95 3.41 22.22
CA LYS A 237 4.63 3.75 20.96
C LYS A 237 4.31 2.63 19.95
N ASN A 238 4.35 2.90 18.63
CA ASN A 238 4.07 1.87 17.59
C ASN A 238 4.81 0.54 17.83
N LYS A 239 6.04 0.58 18.34
CA LYS A 239 6.82 -0.63 18.67
C LYS A 239 6.20 -1.48 19.78
N ASP A 240 5.54 -0.86 20.74
CA ASP A 240 4.87 -1.52 21.87
C ASP A 240 3.47 -2.03 21.46
N GLU A 241 2.78 -1.36 20.53
CA GLU A 241 1.53 -1.82 19.92
C GLU A 241 1.74 -3.09 19.10
N ILE A 242 2.81 -3.13 18.30
CA ILE A 242 3.20 -4.29 17.50
C ILE A 242 3.62 -5.45 18.41
N ARG A 243 4.34 -5.16 19.50
CA ARG A 243 4.71 -6.18 20.49
C ARG A 243 3.48 -6.78 21.17
N LEU A 244 2.51 -5.95 21.56
CA LEU A 244 1.25 -6.42 22.13
C LEU A 244 0.45 -7.27 21.14
N PHE A 245 0.40 -6.87 19.87
CA PHE A 245 -0.18 -7.68 18.80
C PHE A 245 0.48 -9.06 18.70
N ILE A 246 1.82 -9.10 18.76
CA ILE A 246 2.60 -10.34 18.74
C ILE A 246 2.34 -11.19 19.99
N ASP A 247 2.28 -10.60 21.18
CA ASP A 247 2.07 -11.31 22.44
C ASP A 247 0.63 -11.88 22.52
N VAL A 248 -0.37 -11.15 21.99
CA VAL A 248 -1.76 -11.64 21.82
C VAL A 248 -1.82 -12.80 20.81
N LEU A 249 -1.11 -12.70 19.69
CA LEU A 249 -1.05 -13.76 18.68
C LEU A 249 -0.34 -15.02 19.16
N ARG A 250 0.61 -14.88 20.09
CA ARG A 250 1.32 -16.00 20.74
C ARG A 250 0.50 -16.68 21.82
N GLY A 251 -0.62 -16.10 22.24
CA GLY A 251 -1.40 -16.58 23.37
C GLY A 251 -0.61 -16.51 24.67
N ASP A 252 0.17 -15.44 24.87
CA ASP A 252 0.95 -15.23 26.09
C ASP A 252 0.03 -15.18 27.32
N GLU A 253 0.28 -16.05 28.31
CA GLU A 253 -0.52 -16.14 29.54
C GLU A 253 -0.47 -14.84 30.38
N ASP A 254 0.54 -14.00 30.14
CA ASP A 254 0.71 -12.71 30.79
C ASP A 254 -0.12 -11.58 30.13
N VAL A 255 -0.90 -11.87 29.08
CA VAL A 255 -1.76 -10.92 28.38
C VAL A 255 -3.24 -11.27 28.53
N TYR A 256 -3.97 -10.54 29.39
CA TYR A 256 -5.38 -10.84 29.67
C TYR A 256 -6.19 -9.63 30.17
N PRO A 257 -7.53 -9.63 30.01
CA PRO A 257 -8.40 -8.58 30.57
C PRO A 257 -8.34 -8.53 32.10
N HIS A 258 -8.15 -7.34 32.68
CA HIS A 258 -8.01 -7.17 34.13
C HIS A 258 -9.30 -7.58 34.86
N PRO A 259 -9.25 -8.56 35.79
CA PRO A 259 -10.45 -9.25 36.31
C PRO A 259 -11.39 -8.37 37.16
N LYS A 260 -10.93 -7.18 37.57
CA LYS A 260 -11.68 -6.25 38.44
C LYS A 260 -11.79 -4.81 37.92
N LYS A 261 -11.09 -4.49 36.82
CA LYS A 261 -11.05 -3.12 36.27
C LYS A 261 -11.57 -3.23 34.85
N PRO A 262 -12.79 -2.77 34.57
CA PRO A 262 -13.31 -2.75 33.21
C PRO A 262 -12.40 -1.88 32.35
N ASN A 263 -12.29 -2.22 31.07
CA ASN A 263 -11.50 -1.49 30.09
C ASN A 263 -10.00 -1.41 30.41
N THR A 264 -9.44 -2.49 30.97
CA THR A 264 -8.01 -2.58 31.27
C THR A 264 -7.48 -3.94 30.85
N LEU A 265 -6.43 -3.96 30.04
CA LEU A 265 -5.67 -5.16 29.67
C LEU A 265 -4.38 -5.21 30.51
N VAL A 266 -4.09 -6.37 31.08
CA VAL A 266 -2.83 -6.66 31.79
C VAL A 266 -1.85 -7.22 30.76
N VAL A 267 -0.62 -6.69 30.74
CA VAL A 267 0.49 -7.15 29.89
C VAL A 267 1.72 -7.27 30.78
N GLY A 268 2.00 -8.49 31.28
CA GLY A 268 2.99 -8.72 32.32
C GLY A 268 2.67 -7.93 33.60
N THR A 269 3.52 -6.95 33.95
CA THR A 269 3.30 -6.06 35.11
C THR A 269 2.58 -4.74 34.76
N ASN A 270 2.31 -4.49 33.48
CA ASN A 270 1.76 -3.22 33.00
C ASN A 270 0.26 -3.31 32.78
N HIS A 271 -0.42 -2.18 32.94
CA HIS A 271 -1.87 -2.06 32.77
C HIS A 271 -2.15 -1.06 31.66
N ILE A 272 -2.87 -1.48 30.63
CA ILE A 272 -3.20 -0.67 29.46
C ILE A 272 -4.71 -0.43 29.48
N THR A 273 -5.12 0.83 29.43
CA THR A 273 -6.54 1.19 29.35
C THR A 273 -7.01 1.06 27.91
N LEU A 274 -8.02 0.21 27.65
CA LEU A 274 -8.58 -0.05 26.32
C LEU A 274 -9.98 -0.64 26.45
N ASP A 275 -10.86 -0.49 25.45
CA ASP A 275 -12.23 -1.02 25.52
C ASP A 275 -12.25 -2.56 25.41
N THR A 276 -12.31 -3.22 26.56
CA THR A 276 -12.21 -4.69 26.67
C THR A 276 -13.42 -5.43 26.11
N TYR A 277 -14.50 -4.73 25.75
CA TYR A 277 -15.71 -5.34 25.18
C TYR A 277 -15.45 -6.05 23.83
N ARG A 278 -14.33 -5.73 23.16
CA ARG A 278 -13.95 -6.26 21.85
C ARG A 278 -13.05 -7.50 21.89
N PHE A 279 -12.62 -7.96 23.08
CA PHE A 279 -11.96 -9.26 23.23
C PHE A 279 -13.02 -10.35 23.41
N GLY A 280 -13.35 -11.06 22.32
CA GLY A 280 -14.18 -12.27 22.36
C GLY A 280 -13.38 -13.49 22.85
N ASP A 281 -14.06 -14.45 23.49
CA ASP A 281 -13.49 -15.72 23.94
C ASP A 281 -12.98 -16.57 22.75
N TYR A 282 -11.69 -16.47 22.45
CA TYR A 282 -10.98 -17.41 21.58
C TYR A 282 -10.50 -18.62 22.38
N THR A 283 -10.60 -19.82 21.82
CA THR A 283 -10.06 -21.01 22.46
C THR A 283 -8.54 -21.13 22.26
N LEU A 284 -7.83 -21.67 23.26
CA LEU A 284 -6.38 -21.94 23.20
C LEU A 284 -5.96 -22.80 22.00
N ALA A 285 -6.86 -23.57 21.40
CA ALA A 285 -6.59 -24.36 20.19
C ALA A 285 -6.67 -23.53 18.90
N GLU A 286 -7.56 -22.52 18.84
CA GLU A 286 -7.65 -21.57 17.73
C GLU A 286 -6.41 -20.67 17.69
N LEU A 287 -5.92 -20.25 18.87
CA LEU A 287 -4.66 -19.53 19.06
C LEU A 287 -3.42 -20.36 18.67
N LYS A 288 -3.43 -21.67 18.95
CA LYS A 288 -2.31 -22.57 18.60
C LYS A 288 -2.16 -22.81 17.10
N SER A 289 -3.24 -22.62 16.33
CA SER A 289 -3.20 -22.70 14.87
C SER A 289 -2.61 -21.43 14.23
N LEU A 290 -2.45 -20.34 15.00
CA LEU A 290 -1.77 -19.11 14.59
C LEU A 290 -0.25 -19.18 14.82
N THR A 291 0.24 -20.18 15.56
CA THR A 291 1.67 -20.30 15.93
C THR A 291 2.56 -20.70 14.75
N GLU A 292 2.04 -21.43 13.75
CA GLU A 292 2.76 -21.73 12.50
C GLU A 292 2.92 -20.47 11.61
N VAL A 293 2.03 -19.48 11.77
CA VAL A 293 2.13 -18.15 11.15
C VAL A 293 3.21 -17.32 11.85
N ALA A 294 3.36 -17.48 13.17
CA ALA A 294 4.30 -16.74 14.01
C ALA A 294 5.77 -17.02 13.68
N ASP A 295 6.16 -18.25 13.34
CA ASP A 295 7.56 -18.58 13.04
C ASP A 295 8.06 -18.01 11.70
N THR A 296 7.18 -17.96 10.69
CA THR A 296 7.47 -17.27 9.41
C THR A 296 7.43 -15.75 9.60
N LEU A 297 6.53 -15.25 10.44
CA LEU A 297 6.47 -13.84 10.87
C LEU A 297 7.74 -13.40 11.61
N ILE A 298 8.36 -14.27 12.42
CA ILE A 298 9.57 -13.98 13.20
C ILE A 298 10.77 -13.62 12.29
N GLU A 299 11.03 -14.39 11.23
CA GLU A 299 12.19 -14.15 10.35
C GLU A 299 12.04 -12.92 9.45
N GLU A 300 10.83 -12.63 8.93
CA GLU A 300 10.62 -11.43 8.09
C GLU A 300 10.43 -10.16 8.93
N THR A 301 9.82 -10.23 10.11
CA THR A 301 9.58 -9.06 10.98
C THR A 301 10.89 -8.60 11.62
N ASP A 302 11.74 -9.51 12.09
CA ASP A 302 13.07 -9.12 12.61
C ASP A 302 13.94 -8.47 11.51
N ARG A 303 13.70 -8.76 10.22
CA ARG A 303 14.35 -8.13 9.06
C ARG A 303 13.70 -6.80 8.65
N ARG A 304 12.37 -6.66 8.76
CA ARG A 304 11.61 -5.42 8.47
C ARG A 304 11.84 -4.31 9.50
N PHE A 305 12.35 -4.63 10.69
CA PHE A 305 12.55 -3.67 11.79
C PHE A 305 14.02 -3.33 12.09
N THR A 306 14.98 -3.76 11.27
CA THR A 306 16.42 -3.44 11.46
C THR A 306 16.88 -2.11 10.87
N GLY A 307 16.02 -1.34 10.18
CA GLY A 307 16.30 0.07 9.87
C GLY A 307 16.15 0.52 8.41
N ASP A 308 15.45 -0.21 7.56
CA ASP A 308 15.23 0.16 6.16
C ASP A 308 13.96 1.01 5.98
N PHE A 309 14.06 2.08 5.18
CA PHE A 309 12.97 3.03 4.92
C PHE A 309 11.94 2.40 3.96
N TRP A 310 10.93 1.74 4.50
CA TRP A 310 9.87 1.09 3.73
C TRP A 310 8.85 2.10 3.18
N THR A 311 8.53 2.05 1.88
CA THR A 311 7.50 2.90 1.24
C THR A 311 6.10 2.29 1.44
N PRO A 312 5.16 2.98 2.12
CA PRO A 312 3.82 2.45 2.34
C PRO A 312 3.02 2.29 1.04
N PRO A 313 2.15 1.26 0.91
CA PRO A 313 1.54 0.88 -0.37
C PRO A 313 0.66 1.99 -0.92
N ARG A 314 -0.08 2.72 -0.06
CA ARG A 314 -0.86 3.90 -0.47
C ARG A 314 -0.02 4.96 -1.19
N TRP A 315 1.22 5.16 -0.75
CA TRP A 315 2.14 6.13 -1.35
C TRP A 315 2.83 5.56 -2.59
N VAL A 316 2.96 4.23 -2.68
CA VAL A 316 3.32 3.54 -3.92
C VAL A 316 2.23 3.74 -4.96
N ASP A 317 0.97 3.45 -4.64
CA ASP A 317 -0.17 3.66 -5.53
C ASP A 317 -0.26 5.10 -6.00
N LYS A 318 -0.04 6.06 -5.08
CA LYS A 318 -0.01 7.47 -5.44
C LYS A 318 1.13 7.84 -6.39
N ALA A 319 2.29 7.21 -6.26
CA ALA A 319 3.38 7.39 -7.21
C ALA A 319 3.03 6.81 -8.58
N HIS A 320 2.38 5.64 -8.63
CA HIS A 320 1.88 5.05 -9.89
C HIS A 320 0.84 5.94 -10.55
N GLU A 321 -0.09 6.54 -9.80
CA GLU A 321 -1.05 7.53 -10.33
C GLU A 321 -0.33 8.70 -11.04
N TYR A 322 0.72 9.26 -10.41
CA TYR A 322 1.50 10.34 -11.04
C TYR A 322 2.26 9.89 -12.29
N ILE A 323 2.79 8.66 -12.32
CA ILE A 323 3.45 8.13 -13.50
C ILE A 323 2.44 7.89 -14.63
N GLU A 324 1.25 7.39 -14.31
CA GLU A 324 0.15 7.19 -15.27
C GLU A 324 -0.36 8.51 -15.84
N ASP A 325 -0.53 9.54 -15.02
CA ASP A 325 -0.92 10.88 -15.47
C ASP A 325 0.13 11.48 -16.43
N ALA A 326 1.41 11.22 -16.18
CA ALA A 326 2.52 11.73 -16.98
C ALA A 326 2.75 10.96 -18.29
N LEU A 327 2.67 9.62 -18.25
CA LEU A 327 3.13 8.74 -19.33
C LEU A 327 2.00 7.91 -19.97
N GLY A 328 0.79 7.96 -19.42
CA GLY A 328 -0.39 7.19 -19.82
C GLY A 328 -0.53 5.85 -19.07
N GLU A 329 -1.75 5.32 -19.01
CA GLU A 329 -2.09 4.08 -18.28
C GLU A 329 -1.24 2.86 -18.71
N ASP A 330 -0.84 2.81 -19.99
CA ASP A 330 -0.05 1.72 -20.58
C ASP A 330 1.47 1.83 -20.31
N TRP A 331 1.94 2.79 -19.50
CA TRP A 331 3.39 3.03 -19.32
C TRP A 331 4.16 1.77 -18.87
N LYS A 332 3.54 0.93 -18.02
CA LYS A 332 4.14 -0.32 -17.51
C LYS A 332 4.42 -1.36 -18.62
N LYS A 333 3.76 -1.20 -19.78
CA LYS A 333 3.94 -2.01 -20.99
C LYS A 333 4.87 -1.35 -22.01
N ASN A 334 4.90 -0.02 -22.05
CA ASN A 334 5.57 0.74 -23.09
C ASN A 334 7.02 1.14 -22.72
N TYR A 335 7.32 1.19 -21.43
CA TYR A 335 8.62 1.61 -20.91
C TYR A 335 9.40 0.44 -20.31
N VAL A 336 10.72 0.51 -20.45
CA VAL A 336 11.66 -0.25 -19.63
C VAL A 336 11.67 0.37 -18.24
N VAL A 337 11.35 -0.41 -17.21
CA VAL A 337 11.30 0.08 -15.83
C VAL A 337 12.52 -0.41 -15.07
N VAL A 338 13.20 0.51 -14.39
CA VAL A 338 14.39 0.23 -13.59
C VAL A 338 14.15 0.71 -12.16
N ASP A 339 14.15 -0.21 -11.20
CA ASP A 339 14.14 0.09 -9.77
C ASP A 339 15.54 -0.14 -9.18
N PRO A 340 16.35 0.93 -9.05
CA PRO A 340 17.74 0.82 -8.65
C PRO A 340 17.98 0.65 -7.14
N ALA A 341 16.93 0.68 -6.33
CA ALA A 341 16.99 0.56 -4.87
C ALA A 341 15.77 -0.21 -4.39
N CYS A 342 15.56 -1.40 -4.97
CA CYS A 342 14.26 -2.03 -4.91
C CYS A 342 13.92 -2.61 -3.54
N GLY A 343 14.93 -2.88 -2.69
CA GLY A 343 14.77 -3.64 -1.47
C GLY A 343 14.00 -4.93 -1.74
N THR A 344 12.92 -5.15 -1.01
CA THR A 344 11.97 -6.25 -1.21
C THR A 344 10.88 -5.93 -2.27
N LEU A 345 11.21 -5.16 -3.31
CA LEU A 345 10.34 -4.77 -4.43
C LEU A 345 9.14 -3.89 -4.06
N ASN A 346 9.22 -3.08 -3.00
CA ASN A 346 8.03 -2.39 -2.46
C ASN A 346 7.29 -1.50 -3.47
N LEU A 347 8.02 -0.88 -4.40
CA LEU A 347 7.43 0.01 -5.40
C LEU A 347 6.75 -0.73 -6.58
N THR A 348 7.12 -1.99 -6.80
CA THR A 348 6.81 -2.72 -8.04
C THR A 348 6.05 -4.03 -7.82
N ARG A 349 6.13 -4.60 -6.60
CA ARG A 349 5.57 -5.91 -6.20
C ARG A 349 4.11 -6.15 -6.61
N ASP A 350 3.27 -5.14 -6.45
CA ASP A 350 1.82 -5.24 -6.62
C ASP A 350 1.39 -4.87 -8.06
N TYR A 351 2.36 -4.63 -8.95
CA TYR A 351 2.17 -4.26 -10.34
C TYR A 351 2.84 -5.27 -11.28
N ARG A 352 2.51 -5.21 -12.57
CA ARG A 352 3.14 -6.02 -13.63
C ARG A 352 3.68 -5.13 -14.73
N PHE A 353 4.85 -5.51 -15.24
CA PHE A 353 5.59 -4.73 -16.22
C PHE A 353 5.98 -5.63 -17.39
N SER A 354 6.05 -5.10 -18.61
CA SER A 354 6.55 -5.88 -19.75
C SER A 354 8.07 -6.10 -19.68
N GLU A 355 8.80 -5.14 -19.11
CA GLU A 355 10.25 -5.17 -18.99
C GLU A 355 10.67 -4.43 -17.70
N LEU A 356 10.96 -5.19 -16.63
CA LEU A 356 11.36 -4.66 -15.32
C LEU A 356 12.74 -5.18 -14.91
N TYR A 357 13.61 -4.27 -14.50
CA TYR A 357 14.89 -4.55 -13.87
C TYR A 357 14.87 -4.02 -12.45
N SER A 358 15.08 -4.89 -11.46
CA SER A 358 15.07 -4.50 -10.05
C SER A 358 16.33 -4.97 -9.38
N TYR A 359 17.02 -4.06 -8.69
CA TYR A 359 18.24 -4.40 -8.01
C TYR A 359 18.42 -3.64 -6.71
N THR A 360 19.17 -4.28 -5.81
CA THR A 360 19.47 -3.78 -4.47
C THR A 360 20.85 -4.27 -4.04
N LEU A 361 21.37 -3.66 -2.97
CA LEU A 361 22.68 -3.96 -2.42
C LEU A 361 22.73 -5.35 -1.77
N PHE A 362 21.62 -5.83 -1.21
CA PHE A 362 21.56 -7.05 -0.41
C PHE A 362 20.85 -8.17 -1.15
N GLN A 363 21.57 -9.26 -1.47
CA GLN A 363 20.99 -10.43 -2.13
C GLN A 363 19.82 -11.02 -1.32
N GLU A 364 19.92 -10.92 0.01
CA GLU A 364 18.90 -11.35 0.96
C GLU A 364 17.52 -10.73 0.69
N GLU A 365 17.46 -9.47 0.27
CA GLU A 365 16.21 -8.78 -0.04
C GLU A 365 15.56 -9.34 -1.32
N LEU A 366 16.39 -9.73 -2.30
CA LEU A 366 15.94 -10.35 -3.54
C LEU A 366 15.44 -11.78 -3.31
N ASP A 367 16.11 -12.52 -2.42
CA ASP A 367 15.72 -13.88 -2.05
C ASP A 367 14.34 -13.87 -1.37
N ILE A 368 14.10 -12.88 -0.48
CA ILE A 368 12.79 -12.65 0.16
C ILE A 368 11.73 -12.32 -0.89
N ALA A 369 12.05 -11.43 -1.84
CA ALA A 369 11.10 -10.95 -2.84
C ALA A 369 11.08 -11.83 -4.11
N SER A 370 11.60 -13.05 -4.05
CA SER A 370 11.82 -13.92 -5.22
C SER A 370 10.53 -14.26 -5.96
N ASP A 371 9.41 -14.42 -5.23
CA ASP A 371 8.10 -14.79 -5.78
C ASP A 371 7.32 -13.62 -6.42
N TYR A 372 7.65 -12.36 -6.14
CA TYR A 372 6.99 -11.19 -6.75
C TYR A 372 7.55 -10.90 -8.14
N ASN A 373 6.81 -10.27 -9.06
CA ASN A 373 7.30 -9.93 -10.40
C ASN A 373 8.16 -11.04 -11.07
N PRO A 374 7.63 -12.25 -11.32
CA PRO A 374 8.40 -13.33 -11.95
C PRO A 374 8.91 -12.97 -13.35
N GLU A 375 8.34 -11.94 -13.98
CA GLU A 375 8.78 -11.36 -15.24
C GLU A 375 10.02 -10.47 -15.13
N ALA A 376 10.39 -10.02 -13.92
CA ALA A 376 11.48 -9.08 -13.71
C ALA A 376 12.85 -9.76 -13.75
N THR A 377 13.84 -9.05 -14.28
CA THR A 377 15.25 -9.40 -14.10
C THR A 377 15.74 -8.80 -12.79
N LYS A 378 15.91 -9.65 -11.77
CA LYS A 378 16.35 -9.25 -10.42
C LYS A 378 17.80 -9.68 -10.18
N PHE A 379 18.64 -8.78 -9.66
CA PHE A 379 20.05 -9.08 -9.44
C PHE A 379 20.65 -8.19 -8.35
N GLN A 380 21.61 -8.70 -7.59
CA GLN A 380 22.34 -7.90 -6.60
C GLN A 380 23.28 -6.93 -7.32
N TYR A 381 23.16 -5.64 -7.02
CA TYR A 381 23.94 -4.58 -7.66
C TYR A 381 24.10 -3.38 -6.75
N ASP A 382 25.35 -2.94 -6.56
CA ASP A 382 25.64 -1.70 -5.85
C ASP A 382 25.64 -0.53 -6.85
N PHE A 383 24.48 0.13 -7.00
CA PHE A 383 24.29 1.20 -7.98
C PHE A 383 25.31 2.35 -7.88
N LEU A 384 25.92 2.55 -6.70
CA LEU A 384 26.84 3.65 -6.44
C LEU A 384 28.31 3.24 -6.50
N ASN A 385 28.63 1.95 -6.64
CA ASN A 385 30.00 1.43 -6.64
C ASN A 385 30.32 0.45 -7.78
N ASP A 386 29.33 -0.23 -8.34
CA ASP A 386 29.51 -1.20 -9.42
C ASP A 386 29.52 -0.55 -10.82
N ASP A 387 30.23 -1.18 -11.76
CA ASP A 387 30.37 -0.74 -13.16
C ASP A 387 30.77 0.73 -13.34
N MET A 388 31.68 1.23 -12.49
CA MET A 388 32.21 2.60 -12.59
C MET A 388 32.99 2.85 -13.89
N VAL A 389 33.44 1.78 -14.58
CA VAL A 389 34.01 1.86 -15.94
C VAL A 389 33.08 2.57 -16.92
N LEU A 390 31.75 2.55 -16.70
CA LEU A 390 30.78 3.29 -17.52
C LEU A 390 30.97 4.82 -17.44
N HIS A 391 31.76 5.31 -16.51
CA HIS A 391 32.08 6.74 -16.33
C HIS A 391 33.49 7.11 -16.81
N ASP A 392 34.19 6.21 -17.50
CA ASP A 392 35.47 6.54 -18.14
C ASP A 392 35.27 7.61 -19.22
N GLU A 393 36.22 8.55 -19.36
CA GLU A 393 36.12 9.67 -20.31
C GLU A 393 35.95 9.25 -21.78
N ASP A 394 36.44 8.05 -22.15
CA ASP A 394 36.34 7.47 -23.49
C ASP A 394 35.17 6.48 -23.63
N MET A 395 34.26 6.43 -22.65
CA MET A 395 33.10 5.54 -22.70
C MET A 395 32.14 5.94 -23.83
N THR A 396 31.70 4.94 -24.59
CA THR A 396 30.74 5.08 -25.69
C THR A 396 29.69 3.97 -25.58
N VAL A 397 28.55 4.14 -26.26
CA VAL A 397 27.48 3.12 -26.32
C VAL A 397 28.03 1.76 -26.79
N ASP A 398 28.85 1.77 -27.86
CA ASP A 398 29.45 0.54 -28.41
C ASP A 398 30.39 -0.14 -27.40
N LYS A 399 31.22 0.64 -26.69
CA LYS A 399 32.11 0.12 -25.65
C LYS A 399 31.32 -0.44 -24.48
N ALA A 400 30.24 0.20 -24.04
CA ALA A 400 29.36 -0.31 -23.00
C ALA A 400 28.71 -1.65 -23.40
N LEU A 401 28.22 -1.77 -24.63
CA LEU A 401 27.69 -3.02 -25.19
C LEU A 401 28.75 -4.12 -25.27
N GLU A 402 29.97 -3.80 -25.71
CA GLU A 402 31.08 -4.75 -25.77
C GLU A 402 31.43 -5.28 -24.38
N LEU A 403 31.51 -4.39 -23.38
CA LEU A 403 31.75 -4.76 -21.99
C LEU A 403 30.63 -5.67 -21.46
N ALA A 404 29.36 -5.35 -21.72
CA ALA A 404 28.22 -6.17 -21.31
C ALA A 404 28.24 -7.56 -21.96
N ARG A 405 28.46 -7.64 -23.28
CA ARG A 405 28.56 -8.91 -24.03
C ARG A 405 29.73 -9.78 -23.59
N ALA A 406 30.81 -9.15 -23.15
CA ALA A 406 31.96 -9.83 -22.58
C ALA A 406 31.78 -10.24 -21.10
N GLY A 407 30.63 -9.94 -20.48
CA GLY A 407 30.36 -10.21 -19.07
C GLY A 407 31.22 -9.38 -18.12
N LYS A 408 31.70 -8.21 -18.56
CA LYS A 408 32.54 -7.28 -17.78
C LYS A 408 31.73 -6.24 -17.02
N LEU A 409 30.43 -6.13 -17.29
CA LEU A 409 29.48 -5.35 -16.50
C LEU A 409 28.65 -6.30 -15.65
N LYS A 410 28.30 -5.88 -14.44
CA LYS A 410 27.29 -6.55 -13.62
C LYS A 410 25.86 -6.23 -14.09
N LEU A 411 25.65 -5.08 -14.74
CA LEU A 411 24.38 -4.81 -15.41
C LEU A 411 24.05 -5.93 -16.42
N PRO A 412 22.81 -6.47 -16.43
CA PRO A 412 22.39 -7.47 -17.38
C PRO A 412 22.54 -6.98 -18.83
N LEU A 413 22.98 -7.88 -19.72
CA LEU A 413 23.11 -7.57 -21.14
C LEU A 413 21.82 -6.98 -21.73
N SER A 414 20.66 -7.54 -21.38
CA SER A 414 19.37 -7.08 -21.89
C SER A 414 19.04 -5.64 -21.49
N LEU A 415 19.41 -5.20 -20.28
CA LEU A 415 19.25 -3.81 -19.85
C LEU A 415 20.19 -2.89 -20.63
N VAL A 416 21.45 -3.29 -20.82
CA VAL A 416 22.42 -2.49 -21.61
C VAL A 416 21.98 -2.40 -23.07
N GLU A 417 21.44 -3.47 -23.65
CA GLU A 417 20.88 -3.46 -25.00
C GLU A 417 19.63 -2.58 -25.11
N ALA A 418 18.75 -2.59 -24.11
CA ALA A 418 17.60 -1.70 -24.05
C ALA A 418 18.01 -0.21 -24.00
N LEU A 419 18.98 0.13 -23.16
CA LEU A 419 19.52 1.49 -23.04
C LEU A 419 20.24 1.94 -24.31
N ALA A 420 21.07 1.06 -24.90
CA ALA A 420 21.78 1.34 -26.15
C ALA A 420 20.84 1.52 -27.36
N ALA A 421 19.67 0.88 -27.34
CA ALA A 421 18.62 1.07 -28.33
C ALA A 421 17.76 2.33 -28.08
N ASN A 422 18.05 3.11 -27.04
CA ASN A 422 17.24 4.23 -26.55
C ASN A 422 15.75 3.89 -26.43
N LYS A 423 15.42 2.68 -25.93
CA LYS A 423 14.03 2.38 -25.56
C LYS A 423 13.54 3.40 -24.52
N PRO A 424 12.24 3.78 -24.54
CA PRO A 424 11.65 4.59 -23.48
C PRO A 424 11.91 3.95 -22.12
N VAL A 425 12.41 4.72 -21.15
CA VAL A 425 12.87 4.21 -19.85
C VAL A 425 12.38 5.06 -18.69
N VAL A 426 11.99 4.37 -17.61
CA VAL A 426 11.58 4.95 -16.34
C VAL A 426 12.48 4.39 -15.24
N PHE A 427 13.26 5.25 -14.60
CA PHE A 427 13.91 4.94 -13.32
C PHE A 427 12.94 5.29 -12.18
N PHE A 428 12.51 4.31 -11.39
CA PHE A 428 11.51 4.49 -10.33
C PHE A 428 12.04 3.93 -9.01
N ALA A 429 12.29 4.80 -8.02
CA ALA A 429 13.05 4.42 -6.82
C ALA A 429 12.64 5.19 -5.57
N ASN A 430 12.88 4.60 -4.41
CA ASN A 430 12.99 5.30 -3.12
C ASN A 430 14.43 5.09 -2.57
N PRO A 431 15.42 5.89 -3.03
CA PRO A 431 16.81 5.73 -2.60
C PRO A 431 17.00 5.99 -1.09
N PRO A 432 18.07 5.48 -0.48
CA PRO A 432 18.37 5.72 0.92
C PRO A 432 18.67 7.20 1.23
N TYR A 433 18.24 7.67 2.41
CA TYR A 433 18.37 9.07 2.87
C TYR A 433 19.65 9.36 3.70
N GLY A 434 20.66 8.49 3.62
CA GLY A 434 21.89 8.61 4.41
C GLY A 434 22.82 9.73 3.95
N SER A 435 23.54 10.37 4.89
CA SER A 435 24.52 11.42 4.59
C SER A 435 25.84 11.33 5.36
N ASN A 436 26.90 11.92 4.79
CA ASN A 436 28.21 12.06 5.43
C ASN A 436 28.26 13.32 6.31
N GLY A 437 27.73 13.26 7.54
CA GLY A 437 27.89 14.33 8.52
C GLY A 437 29.31 14.43 9.08
N ASN A 438 29.80 15.66 9.32
CA ASN A 438 31.13 15.95 9.90
C ASN A 438 31.23 15.79 11.43
N GLY A 439 30.40 14.96 12.06
CA GLY A 439 30.39 14.78 13.51
C GLY A 439 30.02 13.36 13.91
N THR A 440 30.82 12.77 14.81
CA THR A 440 30.38 11.65 15.64
C THR A 440 29.16 12.08 16.43
N LYS A 441 27.97 11.80 15.91
CA LYS A 441 26.74 11.87 16.71
C LYS A 441 26.78 10.70 17.70
N ALA A 442 26.43 10.97 18.95
CA ALA A 442 26.43 10.01 20.06
C ALA A 442 25.43 8.85 19.87
N ASP A 443 24.77 8.76 18.71
CA ASP A 443 23.55 7.98 18.48
C ASP A 443 23.80 6.73 17.62
N GLY A 444 25.06 6.29 17.45
CA GLY A 444 25.38 5.01 16.80
C GLY A 444 25.20 4.95 15.26
N ARG A 445 24.84 6.04 14.58
CA ARG A 445 24.83 6.10 13.11
C ARG A 445 26.25 5.99 12.56
N LYS A 446 26.52 4.95 11.76
CA LYS A 446 27.85 4.72 11.14
C LYS A 446 28.21 5.92 10.26
N GLY A 447 29.26 6.65 10.62
CA GLY A 447 29.83 7.68 9.74
C GLY A 447 30.41 7.05 8.48
N GLY A 448 30.20 7.67 7.31
CA GLY A 448 30.82 7.27 6.04
C GLY A 448 29.96 6.47 5.08
N ILE A 449 28.66 6.25 5.34
CA ILE A 449 27.77 5.47 4.46
C ILE A 449 27.65 6.11 3.06
N ALA A 450 27.76 7.44 2.94
CA ALA A 450 27.72 8.13 1.65
C ALA A 450 29.10 8.25 0.97
N LYS A 451 30.16 7.57 1.46
CA LYS A 451 31.47 7.50 0.79
C LYS A 451 31.47 6.35 -0.24
N THR A 452 30.98 6.62 -1.43
CA THR A 452 30.88 5.67 -2.55
C THR A 452 31.83 6.07 -3.69
N ALA A 453 31.98 5.23 -4.71
CA ALA A 453 32.72 5.60 -5.92
C ALA A 453 32.05 6.77 -6.65
N VAL A 454 30.71 6.81 -6.69
CA VAL A 454 29.96 7.97 -7.22
C VAL A 454 30.26 9.24 -6.40
N CYS A 455 30.39 9.15 -5.08
CA CYS A 455 30.79 10.30 -4.25
C CYS A 455 32.09 10.93 -4.74
N ASP A 456 33.08 10.10 -5.11
CA ASP A 456 34.38 10.56 -5.61
C ASP A 456 34.25 11.21 -7.00
N LEU A 457 33.43 10.64 -7.89
CA LEU A 457 33.16 11.18 -9.23
C LEU A 457 32.38 12.50 -9.21
N MET A 458 31.49 12.69 -8.22
CA MET A 458 30.78 13.94 -7.97
C MET A 458 31.69 15.05 -7.38
N SER A 459 32.98 15.05 -7.74
CA SER A 459 33.93 16.09 -7.36
C SER A 459 33.36 17.48 -7.69
N ASP A 460 33.58 18.43 -6.78
CA ASP A 460 33.09 19.82 -6.89
C ASP A 460 31.57 20.03 -6.91
N LEU A 461 30.73 19.04 -6.60
CA LEU A 461 29.26 19.21 -6.46
C LEU A 461 28.79 19.60 -5.05
N GLY A 462 29.71 20.05 -4.20
CA GLY A 462 29.41 20.62 -2.90
C GLY A 462 28.76 19.63 -1.94
N HIS A 463 27.63 19.99 -1.33
CA HIS A 463 26.94 19.13 -0.36
C HIS A 463 26.25 17.93 -1.02
N ALA A 464 25.92 18.01 -2.31
CA ALA A 464 25.22 16.93 -3.02
C ALA A 464 25.99 15.61 -2.89
N LYS A 465 27.29 15.58 -3.18
CA LYS A 465 28.08 14.34 -3.06
C LYS A 465 28.04 13.68 -1.67
N GLN A 466 27.60 14.36 -0.62
CA GLN A 466 27.48 13.79 0.73
C GLN A 466 26.14 13.11 0.99
N GLU A 467 25.17 13.18 0.07
CA GLU A 467 23.80 12.68 0.20
C GLU A 467 23.53 11.54 -0.80
N LEU A 468 23.19 10.35 -0.31
CA LEU A 468 23.01 9.16 -1.15
C LEU A 468 21.96 9.36 -2.25
N TYR A 469 20.78 9.92 -1.94
CA TYR A 469 19.74 10.14 -2.95
C TYR A 469 20.21 11.04 -4.11
N THR A 470 21.09 12.02 -3.87
CA THR A 470 21.64 12.84 -4.96
C THR A 470 22.71 12.09 -5.76
N GLN A 471 23.43 11.15 -5.15
CA GLN A 471 24.33 10.24 -5.87
C GLN A 471 23.55 9.32 -6.81
N PHE A 472 22.39 8.82 -6.37
CA PHE A 472 21.47 8.05 -7.21
C PHE A 472 20.95 8.88 -8.40
N ILE A 473 20.52 10.11 -8.16
CA ILE A 473 20.09 11.03 -9.23
C ILE A 473 21.25 11.27 -10.21
N TRP A 474 22.45 11.57 -9.70
CA TRP A 474 23.62 11.81 -10.53
C TRP A 474 23.96 10.62 -11.41
N ARG A 475 24.05 9.40 -10.84
CA ARG A 475 24.36 8.20 -11.63
C ARG A 475 23.29 7.91 -12.68
N THR A 476 22.01 8.08 -12.35
CA THR A 476 20.90 7.94 -13.30
C THR A 476 21.02 8.91 -14.48
N LYS A 477 21.31 10.18 -14.18
CA LYS A 477 21.56 11.24 -15.16
C LYS A 477 22.74 10.94 -16.08
N GLU A 478 23.85 10.48 -15.51
CA GLU A 478 25.05 10.13 -16.29
C GLU A 478 24.84 8.88 -17.15
N LEU A 479 24.05 7.90 -16.71
CA LEU A 479 23.66 6.77 -17.58
C LEU A 479 22.90 7.26 -18.82
N ALA A 480 21.99 8.22 -18.66
CA ALA A 480 21.29 8.81 -19.81
C ALA A 480 22.27 9.43 -20.82
N LYS A 481 23.34 10.09 -20.35
CA LYS A 481 24.40 10.65 -21.21
C LYS A 481 25.22 9.57 -21.90
N VAL A 482 25.68 8.57 -21.15
CA VAL A 482 26.49 7.46 -21.67
C VAL A 482 25.77 6.75 -22.81
N PHE A 483 24.46 6.54 -22.65
CA PHE A 483 23.60 5.90 -23.65
C PHE A 483 22.98 6.88 -24.66
N GLY A 484 23.35 8.17 -24.64
CA GLY A 484 22.97 9.13 -25.67
C GLY A 484 21.47 9.49 -25.72
N TYR A 485 20.76 9.38 -24.60
CA TYR A 485 19.34 9.73 -24.54
C TYR A 485 19.11 11.23 -24.79
N THR A 486 18.02 11.55 -25.50
CA THR A 486 17.57 12.92 -25.75
C THR A 486 16.06 13.12 -25.57
N SER A 487 15.29 12.04 -25.44
CA SER A 487 13.86 12.00 -25.10
C SER A 487 13.54 10.70 -24.35
N ASP A 488 12.33 10.61 -23.79
CA ASP A 488 11.75 9.37 -23.24
C ASP A 488 12.59 8.68 -22.16
N PHE A 489 13.43 9.47 -21.46
CA PHE A 489 14.17 9.04 -20.29
C PHE A 489 13.64 9.81 -19.09
N HIS A 490 12.98 9.10 -18.19
CA HIS A 490 12.33 9.67 -17.01
C HIS A 490 12.92 9.07 -15.75
N PHE A 491 12.97 9.87 -14.68
CA PHE A 491 13.12 9.33 -13.34
C PHE A 491 12.07 9.90 -12.38
N PHE A 492 11.54 9.01 -11.55
CA PHE A 492 10.49 9.24 -10.57
C PHE A 492 10.99 8.79 -9.20
N PHE A 493 11.60 9.68 -8.44
CA PHE A 493 12.25 9.30 -7.18
C PHE A 493 11.58 9.92 -5.97
N PHE A 494 11.54 9.15 -4.88
CA PHE A 494 11.34 9.68 -3.53
C PHE A 494 12.66 10.23 -2.99
N PHE A 495 12.64 11.42 -2.39
CA PHE A 495 13.81 11.98 -1.70
C PHE A 495 13.42 13.08 -0.69
N ASN A 496 14.42 13.58 0.05
CA ASN A 496 14.20 14.65 1.02
C ASN A 496 13.95 15.98 0.30
N LYS A 497 12.95 16.76 0.75
CA LYS A 497 12.58 18.07 0.19
C LYS A 497 13.70 19.13 0.15
N THR A 498 14.83 18.89 0.81
CA THR A 498 15.81 19.94 1.07
C THR A 498 16.67 20.31 -0.14
N PHE A 499 16.86 19.47 -1.16
CA PHE A 499 17.93 19.74 -2.13
C PHE A 499 17.58 20.79 -3.19
N LEU A 500 16.41 20.71 -3.83
CA LEU A 500 16.08 21.54 -5.00
C LEU A 500 16.05 23.05 -4.71
N THR A 501 15.61 23.43 -3.50
CA THR A 501 15.51 24.84 -3.09
C THR A 501 16.69 25.32 -2.25
N SER A 502 17.61 24.44 -1.88
CA SER A 502 18.70 24.79 -0.96
C SER A 502 19.92 25.33 -1.70
N PRO A 503 20.47 26.49 -1.27
CA PRO A 503 21.72 27.01 -1.80
C PRO A 503 22.91 26.05 -1.69
N ASN A 504 22.89 25.11 -0.73
CA ASN A 504 23.96 24.13 -0.54
C ASN A 504 24.06 23.12 -1.68
N PHE A 505 22.98 22.96 -2.46
CA PHE A 505 22.89 22.06 -3.62
C PHE A 505 22.79 22.83 -4.94
N GLY A 506 23.01 24.15 -4.93
CA GLY A 506 22.76 25.02 -6.09
C GLY A 506 23.49 24.56 -7.35
N LYS A 507 24.78 24.20 -7.25
CA LYS A 507 25.56 23.72 -8.39
C LYS A 507 25.03 22.40 -8.96
N PHE A 508 24.69 21.45 -8.09
CA PHE A 508 24.08 20.19 -8.49
C PHE A 508 22.69 20.39 -9.14
N THR A 509 21.90 21.30 -8.59
CA THR A 509 20.58 21.64 -9.13
C THR A 509 20.67 22.34 -10.47
N ASP A 510 21.62 23.27 -10.64
CA ASP A 510 21.90 23.91 -11.93
C ASP A 510 22.33 22.86 -12.97
N GLU A 511 23.22 21.92 -12.62
CA GLU A 511 23.61 20.83 -13.51
C GLU A 511 22.45 19.88 -13.85
N LEU A 512 21.64 19.50 -12.87
CA LEU A 512 20.46 18.67 -13.08
C LEU A 512 19.47 19.35 -14.01
N THR A 513 19.11 20.60 -13.74
CA THR A 513 18.08 21.33 -14.50
C THR A 513 18.53 21.79 -15.89
N ASN A 514 19.84 21.84 -16.14
CA ASN A 514 20.40 22.05 -17.46
C ASN A 514 20.26 20.82 -18.37
N GLU A 515 20.09 19.62 -17.79
CA GLU A 515 20.03 18.36 -18.54
C GLU A 515 18.64 17.71 -18.48
N PHE A 516 17.92 17.91 -17.39
CA PHE A 516 16.59 17.38 -17.10
C PHE A 516 15.62 18.49 -16.73
N THR A 517 14.34 18.28 -16.98
CA THR A 517 13.25 19.18 -16.62
C THR A 517 12.37 18.48 -15.59
N PHE A 518 12.13 19.13 -14.46
CA PHE A 518 11.12 18.68 -13.50
C PHE A 518 9.74 19.00 -14.04
N LYS A 519 8.87 18.00 -14.02
CA LYS A 519 7.53 18.06 -14.62
C LYS A 519 6.47 18.27 -13.55
N ASP A 520 6.52 17.44 -12.51
CA ASP A 520 5.54 17.41 -11.42
C ASP A 520 6.02 16.55 -10.25
N GLY A 521 5.26 16.58 -9.16
CA GLY A 521 5.53 15.78 -7.98
C GLY A 521 4.58 16.09 -6.83
N PHE A 522 4.71 15.31 -5.76
CA PHE A 522 3.99 15.56 -4.51
C PHE A 522 4.90 15.53 -3.29
N MET A 523 4.47 16.21 -2.23
CA MET A 523 5.16 16.22 -0.93
C MET A 523 4.26 15.58 0.13
N MET A 524 4.87 14.90 1.08
CA MET A 524 4.18 14.35 2.24
C MET A 524 5.02 14.50 3.50
N ASN A 525 4.39 14.37 4.67
CA ASN A 525 5.11 14.31 5.93
C ASN A 525 5.89 12.99 6.03
N ALA A 526 7.13 13.02 6.51
CA ALA A 526 7.89 11.79 6.70
C ALA A 526 7.22 10.80 7.65
N GLY A 527 6.45 11.29 8.64
CA GLY A 527 5.66 10.48 9.58
C GLY A 527 4.61 9.58 8.93
N GLU A 528 4.36 9.76 7.63
CA GLU A 528 3.62 8.82 6.79
C GLU A 528 4.33 7.46 6.63
N PHE A 529 5.66 7.44 6.79
CA PHE A 529 6.49 6.23 6.77
C PHE A 529 6.62 5.68 8.20
N SER A 530 6.50 4.37 8.36
CA SER A 530 6.60 3.73 9.68
C SER A 530 7.97 3.98 10.33
N GLY A 531 7.98 4.47 11.57
CA GLY A 531 9.21 4.60 12.37
C GLY A 531 10.04 5.87 12.13
N THR A 532 9.54 6.83 11.34
CA THR A 532 10.18 8.14 11.14
C THR A 532 9.59 9.20 12.08
N SER A 533 10.33 10.30 12.30
CA SER A 533 9.78 11.46 13.02
C SER A 533 8.93 12.33 12.10
N SER A 534 7.83 12.87 12.61
CA SER A 534 6.85 13.72 11.91
C SER A 534 7.36 15.12 11.50
N VAL A 535 8.68 15.32 11.45
CA VAL A 535 9.32 16.65 11.47
C VAL A 535 9.87 17.09 10.11
N TRP A 536 10.05 16.17 9.16
CA TRP A 536 10.61 16.48 7.84
C TRP A 536 9.68 16.02 6.71
N GLY A 537 9.91 16.52 5.50
CA GLY A 537 9.07 16.21 4.34
C GLY A 537 9.80 15.33 3.34
N ILE A 538 9.08 14.34 2.81
CA ILE A 538 9.48 13.49 1.69
C ILE A 538 8.80 14.05 0.45
N VAL A 539 9.49 14.05 -0.67
CA VAL A 539 8.91 14.42 -1.96
C VAL A 539 9.08 13.27 -2.94
N PHE A 540 8.06 13.04 -3.75
CA PHE A 540 8.12 12.24 -4.96
C PHE A 540 8.21 13.20 -6.15
N SER A 541 9.19 13.03 -7.02
CA SER A 541 9.44 13.98 -8.12
C SER A 541 9.68 13.28 -9.43
N HIS A 542 9.07 13.82 -10.48
CA HIS A 542 9.25 13.42 -11.85
C HIS A 542 10.19 14.39 -12.57
N PHE A 543 11.24 13.83 -13.17
CA PHE A 543 12.12 14.53 -14.10
C PHE A 543 12.18 13.78 -15.42
N GLU A 544 12.20 14.54 -16.50
CA GLU A 544 12.34 14.08 -17.87
C GLU A 544 13.61 14.67 -18.48
N ILE A 545 14.32 13.91 -19.31
CA ILE A 545 15.47 14.44 -20.05
C ILE A 545 15.06 15.59 -20.99
N GLY A 546 15.94 16.58 -21.14
CA GLY A 546 15.66 17.79 -21.93
C GLY A 546 15.57 19.03 -21.04
N GLY A 547 16.72 19.46 -20.53
CA GLY A 547 16.81 20.53 -19.54
C GLY A 547 16.32 21.89 -19.99
N THR A 548 15.73 22.62 -19.04
CA THR A 548 15.14 23.95 -19.23
C THR A 548 15.84 25.02 -18.40
N ASN A 549 16.87 24.65 -17.63
CA ASN A 549 17.48 25.50 -16.61
C ASN A 549 16.45 26.08 -15.62
N GLN A 550 15.38 25.31 -15.35
CA GLN A 550 14.29 25.76 -14.49
C GLN A 550 14.78 26.02 -13.07
N ARG A 551 14.11 26.96 -12.42
CA ARG A 551 14.41 27.35 -11.04
C ARG A 551 13.21 27.28 -10.13
N GLU A 552 12.04 26.95 -10.67
CA GLU A 552 10.79 26.79 -9.93
C GLU A 552 10.35 25.33 -10.01
N PHE A 553 9.80 24.83 -8.90
CA PHE A 553 9.35 23.45 -8.74
C PHE A 553 8.01 23.44 -8.02
N ASP A 554 6.97 23.00 -8.73
CA ASP A 554 5.61 22.90 -8.21
C ASP A 554 5.35 21.51 -7.67
N TYR A 555 4.85 21.44 -6.43
CA TYR A 555 4.45 20.20 -5.80
C TYR A 555 3.04 20.29 -5.24
N THR A 556 2.31 19.18 -5.31
CA THR A 556 1.09 19.00 -4.53
C THR A 556 1.44 18.49 -3.13
N VAL A 557 1.01 19.17 -2.06
CA VAL A 557 1.18 18.70 -0.69
C VAL A 557 0.00 17.79 -0.34
N LEU A 558 0.30 16.55 0.03
CA LEU A 558 -0.65 15.48 0.31
C LEU A 558 -0.48 14.96 1.74
N GLU A 559 -1.57 14.45 2.30
CA GLU A 559 -1.62 13.81 3.62
C GLU A 559 -2.59 12.63 3.57
N SER A 560 -2.28 11.55 4.31
CA SER A 560 -3.26 10.47 4.51
C SER A 560 -4.16 10.76 5.70
N ASP A 561 -5.47 10.55 5.55
CA ASP A 561 -6.40 10.63 6.67
C ASP A 561 -6.51 9.30 7.43
N LYS A 562 -7.38 9.28 8.44
CA LYS A 562 -7.63 8.11 9.29
C LYS A 562 -8.21 6.93 8.52
N ASP A 563 -8.87 7.21 7.39
CA ASP A 563 -9.56 6.23 6.54
C ASP A 563 -8.63 5.79 5.40
N MET A 564 -7.33 6.08 5.53
CA MET A 564 -6.27 5.75 4.58
C MET A 564 -6.42 6.40 3.19
N SER A 565 -7.29 7.40 3.08
CA SER A 565 -7.48 8.19 1.87
C SER A 565 -6.42 9.29 1.79
N ILE A 566 -5.89 9.52 0.58
CA ILE A 566 -4.90 10.57 0.33
C ILE A 566 -5.61 11.85 -0.08
N ASN A 567 -5.49 12.87 0.75
CA ASN A 567 -6.10 14.18 0.55
C ASN A 567 -5.08 15.21 0.10
N LYS A 568 -5.51 16.10 -0.78
CA LYS A 568 -4.75 17.30 -1.15
C LYS A 568 -4.92 18.37 -0.09
N LEU A 569 -3.81 18.84 0.47
CA LEU A 569 -3.78 19.95 1.42
C LEU A 569 -3.61 21.29 0.72
N VAL A 570 -2.56 21.43 -0.09
CA VAL A 570 -2.19 22.70 -0.73
C VAL A 570 -1.23 22.47 -1.91
N ASP A 571 -1.12 23.43 -2.81
CA ASP A 571 -0.02 23.46 -3.79
C ASP A 571 1.14 24.31 -3.24
N TRP A 572 2.36 23.80 -3.39
CA TRP A 572 3.57 24.49 -2.95
C TRP A 572 4.52 24.71 -4.11
N ARG A 573 5.01 25.95 -4.26
CA ARG A 573 6.04 26.30 -5.24
C ARG A 573 7.36 26.61 -4.54
N GLY A 574 8.37 25.80 -4.83
CA GLY A 574 9.75 26.01 -4.43
C GLY A 574 10.54 26.78 -5.47
N ARG A 575 11.51 27.60 -5.03
CA ARG A 575 12.47 28.26 -5.92
C ARG A 575 13.91 27.92 -5.51
N SER A 576 14.73 27.48 -6.48
CA SER A 576 16.16 27.31 -6.26
C SER A 576 16.83 28.67 -6.02
N VAL A 577 17.52 28.80 -4.88
CA VAL A 577 18.28 29.99 -4.51
C VAL A 577 19.76 29.71 -4.72
N ARG A 578 20.41 30.46 -5.62
CA ARG A 578 21.87 30.34 -5.81
C ARG A 578 22.59 30.93 -4.61
N ARG A 579 23.80 30.43 -4.31
CA ARG A 579 24.62 30.96 -3.21
C ARG A 579 24.73 32.49 -3.29
N GLY A 580 24.98 33.03 -4.50
CA GLY A 580 25.03 34.46 -4.84
C GLY A 580 23.78 35.31 -4.54
N GLU A 581 22.61 34.68 -4.45
CA GLU A 581 21.31 35.37 -4.32
C GLU A 581 20.74 35.31 -2.89
N THR A 582 21.58 34.91 -1.93
CA THR A 582 21.20 34.91 -0.51
C THR A 582 21.21 36.33 0.06
N ILE A 583 20.42 36.57 1.13
CA ILE A 583 20.42 37.87 1.82
C ILE A 583 21.81 38.28 2.31
N SER A 584 22.64 37.30 2.71
CA SER A 584 24.02 37.55 3.13
C SER A 584 24.89 38.09 1.99
N ASN A 585 24.69 37.59 0.76
CA ASN A 585 25.43 38.08 -0.40
C ASN A 585 24.92 39.42 -0.88
N TRP A 586 23.59 39.62 -0.91
CA TRP A 586 23.03 40.95 -1.14
C TRP A 586 23.57 41.98 -0.15
N PHE A 587 23.67 41.62 1.14
CA PHE A 587 24.22 42.50 2.17
C PHE A 587 25.72 42.78 1.99
N ALA A 588 26.50 41.79 1.53
CA ALA A 588 27.92 41.98 1.22
C ALA A 588 28.16 42.93 0.04
N ASP A 589 27.23 42.99 -0.91
CA ASP A 589 27.30 43.89 -2.08
C ASP A 589 26.98 45.34 -1.74
N ILE A 590 26.25 45.58 -0.64
CA ILE A 590 26.06 46.92 -0.08
C ILE A 590 27.35 47.28 0.62
N SER A 591 28.25 47.99 -0.07
CA SER A 591 29.46 48.55 0.52
C SER A 591 29.10 49.51 1.66
N LEU A 592 28.99 48.97 2.88
CA LEU A 592 28.88 49.77 4.09
C LEU A 592 30.26 50.39 4.36
N ALA A 593 30.28 51.72 4.53
CA ALA A 593 31.48 52.42 4.94
C ALA A 593 31.99 51.80 6.25
N LYS A 594 33.21 51.26 6.20
CA LYS A 594 33.88 50.73 7.39
C LYS A 594 34.34 51.90 8.26
N ASP A 595 33.45 52.40 9.11
CA ASP A 595 33.87 53.02 10.37
C ASP A 595 33.75 51.94 11.45
N VAL A 596 34.65 50.96 11.38
CA VAL A 596 34.84 50.01 12.49
C VAL A 596 35.76 50.72 13.47
N ASP A 597 35.22 51.16 14.61
CA ASP A 597 36.02 51.62 15.73
C ASP A 597 36.80 50.42 16.30
N GLU A 598 38.07 50.29 15.91
CA GLU A 598 38.97 49.20 16.34
C GLU A 598 39.21 49.19 17.87
N ALA A 599 38.81 50.25 18.58
CA ALA A 599 38.88 50.31 20.05
C ALA A 599 37.66 49.69 20.76
N ALA A 600 36.60 49.33 20.03
CA ALA A 600 35.41 48.70 20.61
C ALA A 600 35.65 47.19 20.89
N PRO A 601 35.35 46.69 22.09
CA PRO A 601 35.56 45.27 22.41
C PRO A 601 34.61 44.40 21.58
N LEU A 602 35.19 43.55 20.72
CA LEU A 602 34.46 42.53 19.97
C LEU A 602 34.06 41.40 20.92
N THR A 603 32.76 41.18 21.11
CA THR A 603 32.24 39.96 21.73
C THR A 603 31.77 39.00 20.64
N SER A 604 31.90 37.69 20.86
CA SER A 604 31.62 36.66 19.85
C SER A 604 30.18 36.66 19.32
N ASN A 605 29.25 37.29 20.04
CA ASN A 605 27.82 37.21 19.78
C ASN A 605 27.11 38.58 19.72
N GLY A 606 27.84 39.70 19.79
CA GLY A 606 27.34 41.05 19.50
C GLY A 606 26.21 41.61 20.38
N LEU A 607 25.78 40.95 21.46
CA LEU A 607 24.57 41.36 22.20
C LEU A 607 24.70 41.49 23.74
N ASP A 608 25.84 41.20 24.35
CA ASP A 608 25.98 41.36 25.80
C ASP A 608 26.89 42.55 26.18
N PRO A 609 26.44 43.45 27.09
CA PRO A 609 27.28 44.51 27.60
C PRO A 609 28.37 43.95 28.52
N VAL A 610 29.55 44.58 28.47
CA VAL A 610 30.70 44.24 29.32
C VAL A 610 30.33 44.46 30.78
N THR A 611 30.14 43.38 31.54
CA THR A 611 30.01 43.45 32.99
C THR A 611 31.37 43.78 33.61
N ARG A 612 31.60 45.07 33.88
CA ARG A 612 32.70 45.52 34.74
C ARG A 612 32.38 45.21 36.20
N LYS A 613 33.11 44.21 36.74
CA LYS A 613 33.56 44.01 38.14
C LYS A 613 32.53 44.12 39.29
N THR A 614 32.48 43.09 40.12
CA THR A 614 33.39 42.93 41.30
C THR A 614 33.57 41.46 41.62
#